data_AF-A0AA35MB51-F1
#
_entry.id   AF-A0AA35MB51-F1
#
_cell.length_a   1.000
_cell.length_b   1.000
_cell.length_c   1.000
_cell.angle_alpha   90.00
_cell.angle_beta   90.00
_cell.angle_gamma   90.00
#
_symmetry.space_group_name_H-M   'P 1'
#
loop_
_entity.id
_entity.type
_entity.pdbx_description
1 polymer ?
#
loop_
_entity_poly.entity_id
_entity_poly.type
_entity_poly.pdbx_seq_one_letter_code
_entity_poly.pdbx_strand_id
1 'polypeptide(L)'
;MDKIPKLRRKPKPPTIETQVDRTSTDTNESFNSTSTAPVSATEGKPRKQPFPKSPFRSFRLRTSGKRARESSPANSSASSSVPPPTDRIPLEGVKVPRNALTTLDVPTERAGKMSEDSHSSDPGPERPSFLDLSRQDIDSKLNELNWDERIRAMAGQRSDNSEWKWGVFKQPDVEEKGLMDRYINIKPWNHNRIKLKVPEGQLDYVNASSITLSSPSDSSRPTLRYIAMQGPTEPSIPYVWRMIAEQVESPIVIVQLTTMVEGGILKCNQYFPDTNDEDSTWTLNEQNVWDDGWTAKLTLESTEELAQGTIEKRKFLLQVEGEENPRVVWHFLYLRWPDFGVPAIGDIDSFFELMKLSREHSSPNGPRVIHCSAGVGRTGTFIALEHLIRELDVGGLVSSSPPKLQEAPGLRHRQQQQEQKGDPIFQTVDSLRQQRRGMVQGEFQYRFLYEVMRKLWQDRYGTFPDADEDEDMTDGGVKIKSKTPGSQDPFFDPDKNDDEGDDDDNDDGGGAVVKPSAKTFRS
;
A
#
# COMPACT_ATOMS: atom_id res chain seq x y z
N MET A 1 69.24 -51.00 5.88
CA MET A 1 69.17 -49.64 5.31
C MET A 1 67.85 -49.00 5.71
N ASP A 2 67.77 -47.73 6.08
CA ASP A 2 68.76 -46.92 6.82
C ASP A 2 68.03 -45.73 7.51
N LYS A 3 68.52 -45.35 8.68
CA LYS A 3 68.79 -43.98 9.20
C LYS A 3 68.16 -42.78 8.45
N ILE A 4 67.69 -41.69 9.09
CA ILE A 4 67.81 -41.20 10.48
C ILE A 4 66.75 -40.07 10.71
N PRO A 5 66.46 -39.62 11.96
CA PRO A 5 65.14 -39.03 12.32
C PRO A 5 65.25 -37.53 12.76
N LYS A 6 64.58 -37.13 13.87
CA LYS A 6 64.73 -35.88 14.68
C LYS A 6 63.80 -34.71 14.25
N LEU A 7 63.41 -33.75 15.13
CA LEU A 7 63.50 -33.65 16.61
C LEU A 7 62.47 -32.64 17.17
N ARG A 8 62.08 -32.79 18.44
CA ARG A 8 61.52 -31.70 19.29
C ARG A 8 62.62 -30.71 19.68
N ARG A 9 62.29 -29.42 19.86
CA ARG A 9 62.92 -28.53 20.87
C ARG A 9 61.88 -27.61 21.53
N LYS A 10 62.25 -27.05 22.70
CA LYS A 10 61.42 -26.19 23.57
C LYS A 10 61.86 -24.69 23.45
N PRO A 11 61.74 -23.77 24.45
CA PRO A 11 60.79 -22.64 24.37
C PRO A 11 61.39 -21.23 24.60
N LYS A 12 60.51 -20.21 24.66
CA LYS A 12 60.61 -18.81 25.18
C LYS A 12 61.96 -18.30 25.76
N PRO A 13 62.32 -17.05 25.45
CA PRO A 13 62.12 -15.96 26.44
C PRO A 13 61.48 -14.65 25.86
N PRO A 14 61.20 -13.61 26.67
CA PRO A 14 60.53 -12.37 26.28
C PRO A 14 61.42 -11.09 26.34
N THR A 15 60.80 -9.90 26.20
CA THR A 15 61.16 -8.60 26.86
C THR A 15 61.87 -7.46 26.06
N ILE A 16 61.07 -6.42 25.73
CA ILE A 16 61.32 -4.94 25.82
C ILE A 16 62.16 -4.14 24.76
N GLU A 17 61.67 -2.91 24.47
CA GLU A 17 62.31 -1.68 23.88
C GLU A 17 62.88 -1.70 22.43
N THR A 18 63.05 -0.56 21.71
CA THR A 18 62.98 0.89 22.07
C THR A 18 62.36 1.77 20.94
N GLN A 19 62.14 3.07 21.22
CA GLN A 19 61.72 4.13 20.28
C GLN A 19 62.85 4.75 19.44
N VAL A 20 62.48 5.42 18.34
CA VAL A 20 63.03 6.68 17.73
C VAL A 20 62.03 7.08 16.61
N ASP A 21 61.80 8.32 16.14
CA ASP A 21 62.16 9.72 16.44
C ASP A 21 61.20 10.58 15.55
N ARG A 22 60.82 11.86 15.73
CA ARG A 22 60.91 12.94 16.76
C ARG A 22 59.73 13.92 16.45
N THR A 23 59.45 15.08 17.06
CA THR A 23 60.17 16.03 17.93
C THR A 23 59.14 16.78 18.82
N SER A 24 59.57 17.70 19.70
CA SER A 24 58.70 18.56 20.53
C SER A 24 59.18 20.02 20.57
N THR A 25 58.28 20.96 20.89
CA THR A 25 58.61 22.25 21.54
C THR A 25 57.38 22.84 22.21
N ASP A 26 57.51 23.32 23.45
CA ASP A 26 56.44 23.96 24.23
C ASP A 26 56.27 25.44 23.90
N THR A 27 55.09 25.99 24.19
CA THR A 27 54.99 27.31 24.85
C THR A 27 53.66 27.44 25.59
N ASN A 28 53.60 28.32 26.59
CA ASN A 28 52.56 28.33 27.62
C ASN A 28 52.09 29.78 27.89
N GLU A 29 50.79 30.04 27.82
CA GLU A 29 50.04 31.15 28.47
C GLU A 29 48.54 30.97 28.09
N SER A 30 47.62 30.70 29.02
CA SER A 30 47.12 31.50 30.15
C SER A 30 46.23 32.69 29.76
N PHE A 31 44.92 32.48 29.72
CA PHE A 31 43.91 33.47 30.14
C PHE A 31 42.69 32.77 30.77
N ASN A 32 41.88 33.52 31.54
CA ASN A 32 41.05 32.96 32.62
C ASN A 32 39.70 33.69 32.76
N SER A 33 38.69 32.99 33.29
CA SER A 33 37.38 33.49 33.76
C SER A 33 36.40 33.94 32.65
N THR A 34 35.08 33.95 32.85
CA THR A 34 34.31 33.98 34.12
C THR A 34 33.02 33.14 34.03
N SER A 35 32.54 32.63 35.17
CA SER A 35 31.21 32.01 35.32
C SER A 35 30.47 32.62 36.52
N THR A 36 29.19 32.97 36.37
CA THR A 36 28.31 33.39 37.48
C THR A 36 26.84 33.00 37.27
N ALA A 37 26.48 31.82 37.82
CA ALA A 37 25.30 31.52 38.64
C ALA A 37 23.84 31.67 38.08
N PRO A 38 22.85 30.93 38.64
CA PRO A 38 21.51 30.76 38.06
C PRO A 38 20.38 31.47 38.84
N VAL A 39 19.15 31.46 38.27
CA VAL A 39 17.93 31.96 38.95
C VAL A 39 16.75 30.98 38.81
N SER A 40 16.35 30.42 39.96
CA SER A 40 15.06 29.78 40.34
C SER A 40 14.15 29.09 39.31
N ALA A 41 13.81 27.83 39.58
CA ALA A 41 12.57 27.21 39.11
C ALA A 41 11.35 27.66 39.93
N THR A 42 10.16 27.65 39.32
CA THR A 42 8.85 27.77 40.02
C THR A 42 7.84 26.81 39.41
N GLU A 43 7.24 25.93 40.22
CA GLU A 43 6.26 24.95 39.76
C GLU A 43 4.91 25.59 39.39
N GLY A 44 4.47 25.39 38.15
CA GLY A 44 3.15 25.82 37.67
C GLY A 44 2.25 24.62 37.35
N LYS A 45 1.27 24.33 38.21
CA LYS A 45 0.28 23.26 37.96
C LYS A 45 -0.58 23.56 36.72
N PRO A 46 -0.68 22.68 35.71
CA PRO A 46 -1.62 22.87 34.61
C PRO A 46 -3.07 22.77 35.12
N ARG A 47 -3.84 23.83 34.87
CA ARG A 47 -5.22 24.00 35.32
C ARG A 47 -6.17 23.26 34.37
N LYS A 48 -6.99 22.34 34.89
CA LYS A 48 -8.01 21.64 34.08
C LYS A 48 -8.93 22.66 33.40
N GLN A 49 -8.95 22.66 32.07
CA GLN A 49 -9.94 23.34 31.23
C GLN A 49 -10.95 22.30 30.71
N PRO A 50 -12.22 22.68 30.48
CA PRO A 50 -13.26 21.73 30.06
C PRO A 50 -13.20 21.44 28.55
N PHE A 51 -13.65 20.24 28.17
CA PHE A 51 -13.79 19.85 26.76
C PHE A 51 -14.76 20.79 26.00
N PRO A 52 -14.33 21.43 24.89
CA PRO A 52 -15.27 22.02 23.94
C PRO A 52 -16.05 20.90 23.23
N LYS A 53 -17.33 21.16 22.93
CA LYS A 53 -18.23 20.15 22.32
C LYS A 53 -18.01 20.05 20.81
N SER A 54 -18.13 18.84 20.27
CA SER A 54 -18.01 18.56 18.83
C SER A 54 -18.99 19.40 17.97
N PRO A 55 -18.51 20.09 16.92
CA PRO A 55 -19.36 20.75 15.93
C PRO A 55 -19.73 19.78 14.78
N PHE A 56 -20.80 19.02 14.95
CA PHE A 56 -21.35 18.17 13.88
C PHE A 56 -22.06 18.96 12.77
N ARG A 57 -22.13 18.33 11.58
CA ARG A 57 -23.01 18.58 10.40
C ARG A 57 -22.53 19.55 9.32
N SER A 58 -22.09 18.98 8.18
CA SER A 58 -22.11 19.64 6.87
C SER A 58 -22.61 18.76 5.69
N PHE A 59 -23.16 17.56 5.96
CA PHE A 59 -23.89 16.78 4.94
C PHE A 59 -25.29 16.34 5.43
N ARG A 60 -26.33 16.89 4.80
CA ARG A 60 -27.67 16.29 4.71
C ARG A 60 -28.32 16.68 3.38
N LEU A 61 -28.87 15.67 2.70
CA LEU A 61 -29.68 15.84 1.48
C LEU A 61 -31.00 16.57 1.82
N ARG A 62 -31.55 17.28 0.84
CA ARG A 62 -32.75 18.13 1.02
C ARG A 62 -34.04 17.30 1.10
N THR A 63 -34.89 17.62 2.08
CA THR A 63 -36.33 17.32 2.07
C THR A 63 -37.14 18.61 2.18
N SER A 64 -38.44 18.59 1.87
CA SER A 64 -39.22 19.77 1.47
C SER A 64 -40.24 20.27 2.52
N GLY A 65 -40.47 21.60 2.61
CA GLY A 65 -41.43 22.17 3.58
C GLY A 65 -41.71 23.68 3.54
N LYS A 66 -42.73 24.09 2.78
CA LYS A 66 -43.69 25.22 3.02
C LYS A 66 -43.22 26.68 3.29
N ARG A 67 -43.34 27.51 2.24
CA ARG A 67 -44.36 28.60 2.06
C ARG A 67 -44.20 30.02 2.69
N ALA A 68 -43.94 31.01 1.83
CA ALA A 68 -44.53 32.38 1.77
C ALA A 68 -44.62 32.78 0.26
N ARG A 69 -45.70 33.38 -0.28
CA ARG A 69 -45.98 34.84 -0.48
C ARG A 69 -44.74 35.67 -0.93
N GLU A 70 -44.82 36.53 -1.95
CA GLU A 70 -45.97 37.33 -2.43
C GLU A 70 -45.90 37.77 -3.94
N SER A 71 -47.03 38.30 -4.46
CA SER A 71 -47.23 39.18 -5.65
C SER A 71 -46.58 38.94 -7.04
N SER A 72 -47.43 38.89 -8.09
CA SER A 72 -47.12 39.26 -9.51
C SER A 72 -47.38 40.77 -9.74
N PRO A 73 -47.03 41.42 -10.89
CA PRO A 73 -47.43 41.10 -12.29
C PRO A 73 -46.21 40.78 -13.21
N ALA A 74 -46.29 40.20 -14.41
CA ALA A 74 -47.32 39.99 -15.45
C ALA A 74 -47.40 41.05 -16.58
N ASN A 75 -47.23 40.57 -17.84
CA ASN A 75 -47.60 41.18 -19.13
C ASN A 75 -46.79 42.40 -19.67
N SER A 76 -46.61 42.57 -21.00
CA SER A 76 -46.97 41.73 -22.17
C SER A 76 -46.26 42.14 -23.49
N SER A 77 -46.30 41.25 -24.50
CA SER A 77 -46.48 41.51 -25.95
C SER A 77 -45.49 42.47 -26.69
N ALA A 78 -44.67 41.98 -27.64
CA ALA A 78 -44.99 41.82 -29.10
C ALA A 78 -44.39 42.97 -29.95
N SER A 79 -44.07 42.88 -31.26
CA SER A 79 -43.92 41.76 -32.22
C SER A 79 -43.31 42.23 -33.57
N SER A 80 -42.64 41.35 -34.33
CA SER A 80 -42.35 41.46 -35.80
C SER A 80 -41.39 42.61 -36.26
N SER A 81 -40.78 42.68 -37.47
CA SER A 81 -40.76 41.84 -38.70
C SER A 81 -39.49 42.07 -39.59
N VAL A 82 -38.71 41.01 -39.92
CA VAL A 82 -38.54 40.38 -41.28
C VAL A 82 -38.77 41.26 -42.57
N PRO A 83 -37.99 41.18 -43.70
CA PRO A 83 -36.56 40.81 -43.96
C PRO A 83 -35.76 41.85 -44.87
N PRO A 84 -35.11 41.54 -46.04
CA PRO A 84 -33.65 41.48 -46.31
C PRO A 84 -33.22 42.41 -47.51
N PRO A 85 -32.27 42.10 -48.46
CA PRO A 85 -31.03 41.29 -48.50
C PRO A 85 -29.77 42.05 -49.06
N THR A 86 -28.56 41.44 -49.04
CA THR A 86 -27.55 41.34 -50.16
C THR A 86 -26.16 40.85 -49.68
N ASP A 87 -25.30 40.42 -50.61
CA ASP A 87 -24.12 39.55 -50.40
C ASP A 87 -22.76 40.24 -50.15
N ARG A 88 -21.82 39.52 -49.49
CA ARG A 88 -20.41 39.32 -49.95
C ARG A 88 -19.63 38.30 -49.08
N ILE A 89 -18.48 37.86 -49.60
CA ILE A 89 -17.65 36.68 -49.24
C ILE A 89 -16.15 37.11 -49.35
N PRO A 90 -15.12 36.46 -48.75
CA PRO A 90 -15.02 35.60 -47.55
C PRO A 90 -14.04 36.19 -46.48
N LEU A 91 -13.87 35.49 -45.35
CA LEU A 91 -12.52 35.21 -44.81
C LEU A 91 -12.55 33.98 -43.88
N GLU A 92 -11.60 33.06 -44.03
CA GLU A 92 -11.50 31.89 -43.15
C GLU A 92 -10.83 32.25 -41.82
N GLY A 93 -11.38 31.76 -40.71
CA GLY A 93 -10.84 31.98 -39.37
C GLY A 93 -11.19 30.81 -38.46
N VAL A 94 -10.27 29.85 -38.36
CA VAL A 94 -10.44 28.67 -37.49
C VAL A 94 -10.42 29.09 -36.02
N LYS A 95 -11.58 29.03 -35.35
CA LYS A 95 -11.70 29.12 -33.89
C LYS A 95 -12.65 28.04 -33.35
N VAL A 96 -12.25 27.44 -32.24
CA VAL A 96 -12.84 26.23 -31.65
C VAL A 96 -14.18 26.53 -30.97
N PRO A 97 -15.26 25.82 -31.30
CA PRO A 97 -16.47 25.74 -30.48
C PRO A 97 -16.31 24.70 -29.38
N ARG A 98 -16.70 25.03 -28.14
CA ARG A 98 -16.93 24.03 -27.08
C ARG A 98 -18.27 23.32 -27.34
N ASN A 99 -18.22 22.03 -27.61
CA ASN A 99 -19.36 21.11 -27.46
C ASN A 99 -19.09 20.17 -26.26
N ALA A 100 -20.08 19.57 -25.62
CA ALA A 100 -21.48 19.93 -25.36
C ALA A 100 -21.99 18.84 -24.39
N LEU A 101 -22.48 19.18 -23.20
CA LEU A 101 -22.94 18.18 -22.25
C LEU A 101 -24.39 17.78 -22.58
N THR A 102 -24.57 16.73 -23.39
CA THR A 102 -25.91 16.24 -23.77
C THR A 102 -26.50 15.35 -22.67
N THR A 103 -27.28 15.96 -21.77
CA THR A 103 -28.27 15.23 -20.97
C THR A 103 -29.39 14.73 -21.88
N LEU A 104 -29.71 13.45 -21.83
CA LEU A 104 -30.86 12.87 -22.54
C LEU A 104 -32.12 13.03 -21.69
N ASP A 105 -33.20 13.54 -22.30
CA ASP A 105 -34.52 13.62 -21.68
C ASP A 105 -35.17 12.24 -21.50
N VAL A 106 -35.96 12.11 -20.43
CA VAL A 106 -36.89 10.98 -20.22
C VAL A 106 -38.30 11.57 -20.02
N PRO A 107 -39.37 11.08 -20.71
CA PRO A 107 -40.66 11.75 -20.71
C PRO A 107 -41.42 11.65 -19.37
N THR A 108 -41.99 12.77 -18.91
CA THR A 108 -42.95 12.78 -17.81
C THR A 108 -44.37 12.49 -18.30
N GLU A 109 -44.93 11.34 -17.97
CA GLU A 109 -46.37 11.08 -18.12
C GLU A 109 -47.21 11.71 -16.99
N ARG A 110 -48.52 11.85 -17.22
CA ARG A 110 -49.46 12.51 -16.30
C ARG A 110 -49.92 11.58 -15.19
N ALA A 111 -49.70 11.99 -13.94
CA ALA A 111 -50.31 11.33 -12.77
C ALA A 111 -51.84 11.51 -12.75
N GLY A 112 -52.58 10.40 -12.87
CA GLY A 112 -53.98 10.33 -12.48
C GLY A 112 -54.11 10.11 -10.97
N LYS A 113 -55.15 10.67 -10.34
CA LYS A 113 -55.51 10.34 -8.95
C LYS A 113 -56.12 8.95 -8.87
N MET A 114 -55.66 8.10 -7.95
CA MET A 114 -56.49 7.09 -7.28
C MET A 114 -55.86 6.65 -5.94
N SER A 115 -56.74 6.22 -5.01
CA SER A 115 -56.51 5.44 -3.78
C SER A 115 -55.22 5.63 -2.97
N GLU A 116 -55.39 6.09 -1.72
CA GLU A 116 -54.45 5.78 -0.63
C GLU A 116 -54.58 4.28 -0.29
N ASP A 117 -53.53 3.48 -0.43
CA ASP A 117 -53.50 2.10 0.06
C ASP A 117 -52.07 1.64 0.36
N SER A 118 -51.90 0.89 1.46
CA SER A 118 -50.68 0.21 1.94
C SER A 118 -49.32 0.95 1.86
N HIS A 119 -48.75 1.26 3.03
CA HIS A 119 -47.30 1.41 3.17
C HIS A 119 -46.62 0.03 3.05
N SER A 120 -46.33 -0.42 1.82
CA SER A 120 -45.32 -1.47 1.61
C SER A 120 -43.94 -0.86 1.79
N SER A 121 -43.40 -0.93 3.02
CA SER A 121 -41.97 -0.71 3.25
C SER A 121 -41.20 -1.87 2.63
N ASP A 122 -40.80 -1.70 1.37
CA ASP A 122 -39.96 -2.66 0.67
C ASP A 122 -38.65 -2.82 1.47
N PRO A 123 -38.35 -4.03 2.00
CA PRO A 123 -37.16 -4.22 2.81
C PRO A 123 -35.91 -4.02 1.93
N GLY A 124 -34.94 -3.28 2.45
CA GLY A 124 -33.64 -3.11 1.78
C GLY A 124 -32.99 -4.48 1.48
N PRO A 125 -32.11 -4.57 0.47
CA PRO A 125 -31.53 -5.84 0.04
C PRO A 125 -30.90 -6.60 1.21
N GLU A 126 -31.22 -7.89 1.29
CA GLU A 126 -30.69 -8.83 2.30
C GLU A 126 -29.15 -8.77 2.30
N ARG A 127 -28.53 -8.71 3.49
CA ARG A 127 -27.07 -8.63 3.64
C ARG A 127 -26.42 -9.84 2.94
N PRO A 128 -25.44 -9.64 2.03
CA PRO A 128 -24.75 -10.75 1.37
C PRO A 128 -23.97 -11.58 2.38
N SER A 129 -24.11 -12.90 2.31
CA SER A 129 -23.55 -13.82 3.33
C SER A 129 -22.02 -13.77 3.49
N PHE A 130 -21.27 -13.24 2.52
CA PHE A 130 -19.83 -12.98 2.71
C PHE A 130 -19.54 -11.88 3.73
N LEU A 131 -20.51 -10.99 4.01
CA LEU A 131 -20.44 -10.02 5.10
C LEU A 131 -20.89 -10.63 6.45
N ASP A 132 -21.61 -11.74 6.48
CA ASP A 132 -22.06 -12.41 7.73
C ASP A 132 -21.05 -13.43 8.31
N LEU A 133 -19.91 -13.63 7.66
CA LEU A 133 -18.86 -14.57 8.09
C LEU A 133 -18.35 -14.29 9.52
N SER A 134 -18.11 -15.33 10.32
CA SER A 134 -17.48 -15.14 11.64
C SER A 134 -16.03 -14.69 11.49
N ARG A 135 -15.43 -14.17 12.57
CA ARG A 135 -13.97 -13.87 12.59
C ARG A 135 -13.14 -15.10 12.21
N GLN A 136 -13.52 -16.29 12.69
CA GLN A 136 -12.81 -17.55 12.40
C GLN A 136 -12.89 -17.95 10.92
N ASP A 137 -14.01 -17.67 10.24
CA ASP A 137 -14.17 -17.92 8.81
C ASP A 137 -13.32 -16.95 7.98
N ILE A 138 -13.27 -15.68 8.37
CA ILE A 138 -12.43 -14.64 7.74
C ILE A 138 -10.95 -15.02 7.88
N ASP A 139 -10.52 -15.49 9.06
CA ASP A 139 -9.15 -15.94 9.30
C ASP A 139 -8.82 -17.22 8.50
N SER A 140 -9.78 -18.14 8.39
CA SER A 140 -9.65 -19.35 7.57
C SER A 140 -9.45 -19.01 6.09
N LYS A 141 -10.22 -18.04 5.56
CA LYS A 141 -10.05 -17.53 4.20
C LYS A 141 -8.69 -16.85 3.98
N LEU A 142 -8.15 -16.12 4.97
CA LEU A 142 -6.77 -15.61 4.87
C LEU A 142 -5.74 -16.75 4.84
N ASN A 143 -5.97 -17.82 5.59
CA ASN A 143 -5.11 -19.00 5.57
C ASN A 143 -5.16 -19.77 4.23
N GLU A 144 -6.30 -19.81 3.56
CA GLU A 144 -6.42 -20.26 2.15
C GLU A 144 -5.60 -19.38 1.20
N LEU A 145 -5.74 -18.04 1.27
CA LEU A 145 -4.94 -17.10 0.48
C LEU A 145 -3.42 -17.23 0.75
N ASN A 146 -3.03 -17.61 1.97
CA ASN A 146 -1.65 -17.90 2.35
C ASN A 146 -1.18 -19.29 1.86
N TRP A 147 -2.08 -20.24 1.66
CA TRP A 147 -1.79 -21.57 1.09
C TRP A 147 -1.62 -21.50 -0.42
N ASP A 148 -2.53 -20.84 -1.14
CA ASP A 148 -2.46 -20.67 -2.59
C ASP A 148 -1.23 -19.85 -3.01
N GLU A 149 -0.84 -18.84 -2.23
CA GLU A 149 0.43 -18.15 -2.46
C GLU A 149 1.66 -19.05 -2.25
N ARG A 150 1.64 -19.95 -1.25
CA ARG A 150 2.71 -20.96 -1.08
C ARG A 150 2.77 -21.92 -2.25
N ILE A 151 1.63 -22.35 -2.81
CA ILE A 151 1.57 -23.14 -4.04
C ILE A 151 2.17 -22.37 -5.22
N ARG A 152 1.79 -21.10 -5.42
CA ARG A 152 2.37 -20.22 -6.45
C ARG A 152 3.88 -20.10 -6.29
N ALA A 153 4.38 -19.77 -5.10
CA ALA A 153 5.81 -19.65 -4.82
C ALA A 153 6.58 -20.97 -5.05
N MET A 154 6.04 -22.11 -4.63
CA MET A 154 6.64 -23.44 -4.90
C MET A 154 6.65 -23.79 -6.39
N ALA A 155 5.61 -23.41 -7.15
CA ALA A 155 5.60 -23.55 -8.60
C ALA A 155 6.62 -22.59 -9.26
N GLY A 156 6.94 -21.47 -8.63
CA GLY A 156 7.98 -20.53 -9.02
C GLY A 156 9.40 -21.12 -8.99
N GLN A 157 9.72 -21.93 -7.98
CA GLN A 157 11.05 -22.55 -7.81
C GLN A 157 11.33 -23.72 -8.77
N ARG A 158 10.37 -24.12 -9.61
CA ARG A 158 10.51 -25.29 -10.51
C ARG A 158 11.08 -24.96 -11.90
N SER A 159 11.44 -23.71 -12.17
CA SER A 159 11.98 -23.29 -13.45
C SER A 159 12.97 -22.14 -13.28
N ASP A 160 14.15 -22.29 -13.88
CA ASP A 160 15.15 -21.21 -13.98
C ASP A 160 14.82 -20.20 -15.10
N ASN A 161 13.70 -20.36 -15.80
CA ASN A 161 13.23 -19.40 -16.80
C ASN A 161 12.82 -18.08 -16.11
N SER A 162 13.50 -16.97 -16.45
CA SER A 162 13.20 -15.64 -15.92
C SER A 162 11.75 -15.21 -16.17
N GLU A 163 11.12 -15.65 -17.25
CA GLU A 163 9.75 -15.30 -17.64
C GLU A 163 8.68 -16.23 -17.05
N TRP A 164 9.06 -17.17 -16.16
CA TRP A 164 8.10 -18.08 -15.53
C TRP A 164 7.11 -17.33 -14.62
N LYS A 165 5.81 -17.64 -14.72
CA LYS A 165 4.74 -16.82 -14.11
C LYS A 165 4.98 -16.50 -12.63
N TRP A 166 5.26 -17.52 -11.84
CA TRP A 166 5.46 -17.40 -10.39
C TRP A 166 6.94 -17.30 -9.98
N GLY A 167 7.84 -17.10 -10.95
CA GLY A 167 9.24 -16.78 -10.68
C GLY A 167 9.38 -15.39 -10.02
N VAL A 168 10.53 -15.15 -9.41
CA VAL A 168 10.93 -13.86 -8.84
C VAL A 168 12.33 -13.48 -9.31
N PHE A 169 12.62 -12.18 -9.38
CA PHE A 169 13.90 -11.71 -9.91
C PHE A 169 15.03 -11.92 -8.88
N LYS A 170 16.14 -12.48 -9.36
CA LYS A 170 17.40 -12.63 -8.62
C LYS A 170 18.35 -11.55 -9.14
N GLN A 171 18.59 -10.52 -8.34
CA GLN A 171 19.52 -9.44 -8.69
C GLN A 171 20.96 -10.01 -8.75
N PRO A 172 21.69 -9.86 -9.87
CA PRO A 172 23.03 -10.43 -10.03
C PRO A 172 24.15 -9.51 -9.49
N ASP A 173 23.89 -8.21 -9.40
CA ASP A 173 24.86 -7.11 -9.25
C ASP A 173 24.76 -6.43 -7.87
N VAL A 174 24.30 -7.15 -6.84
CA VAL A 174 24.06 -6.62 -5.49
C VAL A 174 25.31 -6.00 -4.85
N GLU A 175 26.49 -6.54 -5.13
CA GLU A 175 27.77 -6.04 -4.62
C GLU A 175 28.21 -4.72 -5.28
N GLU A 176 27.75 -4.44 -6.51
CA GLU A 176 28.13 -3.26 -7.30
C GLU A 176 27.06 -2.15 -7.20
N LYS A 177 25.78 -2.50 -7.43
CA LYS A 177 24.67 -1.55 -7.50
C LYS A 177 23.86 -1.47 -6.19
N GLY A 178 24.25 -2.22 -5.17
CA GLY A 178 23.57 -2.28 -3.86
C GLY A 178 22.28 -3.08 -3.90
N LEU A 179 21.69 -3.31 -2.71
CA LEU A 179 20.48 -4.10 -2.56
C LEU A 179 19.22 -3.30 -2.95
N MET A 180 18.61 -3.65 -4.07
CA MET A 180 17.40 -2.99 -4.56
C MET A 180 16.15 -3.34 -3.74
N ASP A 181 16.10 -4.49 -3.07
CA ASP A 181 14.94 -4.94 -2.30
C ASP A 181 15.03 -4.51 -0.82
N ARG A 182 14.04 -3.75 -0.34
CA ARG A 182 13.92 -3.42 1.10
C ARG A 182 13.73 -4.65 1.97
N TYR A 183 13.05 -5.68 1.44
CA TYR A 183 12.80 -6.94 2.12
C TYR A 183 13.01 -8.10 1.14
N ILE A 184 14.05 -8.90 1.34
CA ILE A 184 14.47 -9.98 0.41
C ILE A 184 13.37 -11.04 0.15
N ASN A 185 12.43 -11.20 1.08
CA ASN A 185 11.28 -12.11 0.98
C ASN A 185 10.07 -11.51 0.23
N ILE A 186 10.02 -10.19 0.00
CA ILE A 186 8.94 -9.48 -0.70
C ILE A 186 9.42 -9.02 -2.08
N LYS A 187 9.20 -9.85 -3.09
CA LYS A 187 9.58 -9.60 -4.50
C LYS A 187 8.35 -9.60 -5.41
N PRO A 188 8.34 -8.84 -6.52
CA PRO A 188 7.30 -8.94 -7.54
C PRO A 188 7.39 -10.29 -8.28
N TRP A 189 6.26 -10.77 -8.82
CA TRP A 189 6.25 -11.92 -9.72
C TRP A 189 6.79 -11.53 -11.10
N ASN A 190 7.63 -12.35 -11.71
CA ASN A 190 8.34 -11.97 -12.95
C ASN A 190 7.43 -11.61 -14.12
N HIS A 191 6.29 -12.28 -14.29
CA HIS A 191 5.32 -11.96 -15.36
C HIS A 191 4.64 -10.60 -15.22
N ASN A 192 4.77 -9.95 -14.05
CA ASN A 192 4.06 -8.72 -13.70
C ASN A 192 4.94 -7.79 -12.83
N ARG A 193 6.27 -7.95 -12.91
CA ARG A 193 7.23 -6.96 -12.45
C ARG A 193 7.33 -5.87 -13.51
N ILE A 194 7.60 -4.64 -13.11
CA ILE A 194 7.98 -3.62 -14.07
C ILE A 194 9.43 -3.88 -14.53
N LYS A 195 9.66 -3.71 -15.83
CA LYS A 195 10.97 -3.76 -16.48
C LYS A 195 11.26 -2.36 -17.03
N LEU A 196 12.39 -1.77 -16.64
CA LEU A 196 12.81 -0.45 -17.12
C LEU A 196 13.32 -0.55 -18.57
N LYS A 197 13.12 0.49 -19.37
CA LYS A 197 13.55 0.58 -20.78
C LYS A 197 15.02 1.02 -20.86
N VAL A 198 15.91 0.16 -20.39
CA VAL A 198 17.37 0.40 -20.25
C VAL A 198 18.16 -0.24 -21.40
N PRO A 199 19.43 0.13 -21.62
CA PRO A 199 20.32 -0.56 -22.57
C PRO A 199 20.54 -2.03 -22.23
N GLU A 200 20.93 -2.84 -23.23
CA GLU A 200 21.26 -4.24 -23.04
C GLU A 200 22.45 -4.41 -22.07
N GLY A 201 22.34 -5.39 -21.17
CA GLY A 201 23.32 -5.63 -20.10
C GLY A 201 23.14 -4.79 -18.84
N GLN A 202 22.36 -3.69 -18.89
CA GLN A 202 22.07 -2.88 -17.71
C GLN A 202 20.89 -3.41 -16.89
N LEU A 203 20.83 -3.05 -15.60
CA LEU A 203 19.82 -3.53 -14.66
C LEU A 203 18.44 -2.91 -14.94
N ASP A 204 17.49 -3.73 -15.38
CA ASP A 204 16.09 -3.35 -15.69
C ASP A 204 15.15 -3.35 -14.47
N TYR A 205 15.69 -3.63 -13.27
CA TYR A 205 14.90 -4.06 -12.11
C TYR A 205 14.49 -2.92 -11.18
N VAL A 206 13.21 -2.93 -10.81
CA VAL A 206 12.65 -2.14 -9.71
C VAL A 206 11.63 -3.01 -8.97
N ASN A 207 11.57 -2.94 -7.63
CA ASN A 207 10.62 -3.73 -6.84
C ASN A 207 9.21 -3.09 -6.89
N ALA A 208 8.58 -3.28 -8.04
CA ALA A 208 7.24 -2.79 -8.35
C ALA A 208 6.49 -3.76 -9.27
N SER A 209 5.16 -3.69 -9.20
CA SER A 209 4.25 -4.44 -10.06
C SER A 209 3.14 -3.55 -10.59
N SER A 210 2.80 -3.70 -11.87
CA SER A 210 1.54 -3.19 -12.42
C SER A 210 0.37 -3.93 -11.78
N ILE A 211 -0.68 -3.21 -11.38
CA ILE A 211 -1.92 -3.81 -10.86
C ILE A 211 -3.09 -3.34 -11.70
N THR A 212 -3.96 -4.26 -12.07
CA THR A 212 -5.19 -4.00 -12.82
C THR A 212 -6.40 -4.66 -12.15
N LEU A 213 -7.51 -3.91 -12.02
CA LEU A 213 -8.79 -4.39 -11.47
C LEU A 213 -9.97 -3.88 -12.31
N SER A 214 -10.47 -4.74 -13.21
CA SER A 214 -11.74 -4.53 -13.93
C SER A 214 -12.93 -4.85 -13.03
N SER A 215 -14.08 -4.23 -13.27
CA SER A 215 -15.30 -4.57 -12.53
C SER A 215 -15.84 -5.92 -13.03
N PRO A 216 -16.16 -6.88 -12.14
CA PRO A 216 -16.90 -8.09 -12.52
C PRO A 216 -18.39 -7.81 -12.76
N SER A 217 -18.92 -6.68 -12.30
CA SER A 217 -20.35 -6.36 -12.28
C SER A 217 -20.78 -5.31 -13.33
N ASP A 218 -19.88 -4.43 -13.74
CA ASP A 218 -20.12 -3.37 -14.73
C ASP A 218 -18.92 -3.27 -15.69
N SER A 219 -18.96 -4.04 -16.79
CA SER A 219 -17.90 -4.07 -17.81
C SER A 219 -17.76 -2.76 -18.61
N SER A 220 -18.63 -1.77 -18.40
CA SER A 220 -18.46 -0.42 -18.96
C SER A 220 -17.50 0.45 -18.13
N ARG A 221 -17.18 0.06 -16.89
CA ARG A 221 -16.24 0.80 -16.04
C ARG A 221 -14.80 0.66 -16.55
N PRO A 222 -14.00 1.75 -16.54
CA PRO A 222 -12.58 1.65 -16.81
C PRO A 222 -11.91 0.74 -15.78
N THR A 223 -11.00 -0.12 -16.25
CA THR A 223 -10.11 -0.91 -15.39
C THR A 223 -9.32 0.02 -14.48
N LEU A 224 -9.36 -0.19 -13.16
CA LEU A 224 -8.50 0.55 -12.23
C LEU A 224 -7.06 0.10 -12.46
N ARG A 225 -6.13 1.05 -12.58
CA ARG A 225 -4.71 0.79 -12.83
C ARG A 225 -3.87 1.40 -11.71
N TYR A 226 -2.85 0.66 -11.28
CA TYR A 226 -1.90 1.12 -10.27
C TYR A 226 -0.50 0.59 -10.55
N ILE A 227 0.49 1.20 -9.89
CA ILE A 227 1.81 0.61 -9.67
C ILE A 227 1.95 0.38 -8.17
N ALA A 228 2.04 -0.88 -7.75
CA ALA A 228 2.30 -1.25 -6.35
C ALA A 228 3.81 -1.49 -6.17
N MET A 229 4.47 -0.61 -5.42
CA MET A 229 5.92 -0.65 -5.19
C MET A 229 6.28 -0.63 -3.70
N GLN A 230 7.51 -1.04 -3.38
CA GLN A 230 8.07 -0.81 -2.04
C GLN A 230 8.34 0.68 -1.76
N GLY A 231 8.56 1.04 -0.51
CA GLY A 231 9.18 2.31 -0.13
C GLY A 231 10.66 2.29 -0.57
N PRO A 232 11.12 3.21 -1.45
CA PRO A 232 12.44 3.11 -2.07
C PRO A 232 13.56 2.91 -1.05
N THR A 233 14.49 1.99 -1.34
CA THR A 233 15.83 1.97 -0.74
C THR A 233 16.71 2.99 -1.47
N GLU A 234 17.75 3.47 -0.81
CA GLU A 234 18.73 4.43 -1.36
C GLU A 234 19.22 4.10 -2.79
N PRO A 235 19.77 2.89 -3.09
CA PRO A 235 20.18 2.55 -4.46
C PRO A 235 19.03 2.49 -5.46
N SER A 236 17.79 2.27 -5.00
CA SER A 236 16.61 2.17 -5.88
C SER A 236 16.00 3.53 -6.26
N ILE A 237 16.44 4.66 -5.68
CA ILE A 237 15.82 5.98 -5.93
C ILE A 237 15.86 6.37 -7.43
N PRO A 238 16.98 6.24 -8.17
CA PRO A 238 16.99 6.49 -9.62
C PRO A 238 16.02 5.58 -10.37
N TYR A 239 16.03 4.28 -10.04
CA TYR A 239 15.21 3.23 -10.66
C TYR A 239 13.71 3.51 -10.49
N VAL A 240 13.31 4.01 -9.32
CA VAL A 240 11.92 4.39 -9.02
C VAL A 240 11.49 5.63 -9.78
N TRP A 241 12.34 6.65 -9.92
CA TRP A 241 11.98 7.84 -10.72
C TRP A 241 11.96 7.55 -12.23
N ARG A 242 12.88 6.72 -12.73
CA ARG A 242 12.85 6.24 -14.11
C ARG A 242 11.58 5.43 -14.38
N MET A 243 11.19 4.54 -13.47
CA MET A 243 9.90 3.83 -13.52
C MET A 243 8.73 4.81 -13.61
N ILE A 244 8.69 5.84 -12.77
CA ILE A 244 7.62 6.83 -12.75
C ILE A 244 7.55 7.58 -14.09
N ALA A 245 8.68 8.04 -14.62
CA ALA A 245 8.76 8.73 -15.91
C ALA A 245 8.40 7.83 -17.12
N GLU A 246 8.78 6.56 -17.09
CA GLU A 246 8.52 5.61 -18.19
C GLU A 246 7.08 5.06 -18.24
N GLN A 247 6.37 5.05 -17.10
CA GLN A 247 5.13 4.30 -16.90
C GLN A 247 3.92 5.17 -16.51
N VAL A 248 4.13 6.45 -16.17
CA VAL A 248 3.06 7.36 -15.71
C VAL A 248 3.09 8.70 -16.46
N GLU A 249 1.97 9.01 -17.13
CA GLU A 249 1.75 10.29 -17.81
C GLU A 249 1.42 11.42 -16.82
N SER A 250 1.65 12.68 -17.22
CA SER A 250 1.28 13.86 -16.41
C SER A 250 -0.26 14.08 -16.44
N PRO A 251 -0.93 14.36 -15.31
CA PRO A 251 -0.39 14.45 -13.95
C PRO A 251 -0.17 13.08 -13.31
N ILE A 252 1.03 12.91 -12.73
CA ILE A 252 1.46 11.73 -12.00
C ILE A 252 0.88 11.82 -10.58
N VAL A 253 0.38 10.71 -10.03
CA VAL A 253 -0.09 10.63 -8.63
C VAL A 253 0.60 9.50 -7.89
N ILE A 254 1.14 9.84 -6.72
CA ILE A 254 1.80 8.93 -5.78
C ILE A 254 1.07 8.98 -4.43
N VAL A 255 0.74 7.83 -3.87
CA VAL A 255 0.15 7.68 -2.53
C VAL A 255 1.12 6.88 -1.65
N GLN A 256 1.61 7.53 -0.60
CA GLN A 256 2.53 6.98 0.38
C GLN A 256 1.79 6.68 1.70
N LEU A 257 1.75 5.40 2.08
CA LEU A 257 1.00 4.90 3.23
C LEU A 257 1.92 4.53 4.40
N THR A 258 3.03 5.24 4.58
CA THR A 258 4.04 5.01 5.61
C THR A 258 4.89 6.28 5.78
N THR A 259 5.25 6.66 7.01
CA THR A 259 6.30 7.68 7.22
C THR A 259 7.67 7.09 6.87
N MET A 260 8.72 7.91 6.78
CA MET A 260 10.07 7.40 6.50
C MET A 260 10.57 6.49 7.63
N VAL A 261 10.23 6.82 8.89
CA VAL A 261 10.52 6.04 10.09
C VAL A 261 9.23 5.83 10.90
N GLU A 262 9.05 4.61 11.42
CA GLU A 262 7.92 4.19 12.27
C GLU A 262 8.46 3.26 13.37
N GLY A 263 8.10 3.47 14.63
CA GLY A 263 8.66 2.72 15.76
C GLY A 263 10.20 2.76 15.88
N GLY A 264 10.86 3.76 15.28
CA GLY A 264 12.33 3.81 15.14
C GLY A 264 12.91 2.98 13.99
N ILE A 265 12.09 2.27 13.22
CA ILE A 265 12.49 1.43 12.08
C ILE A 265 12.33 2.22 10.78
N LEU A 266 13.37 2.23 9.94
CA LEU A 266 13.36 2.85 8.60
C LEU A 266 12.42 2.09 7.65
N LYS A 267 11.23 2.65 7.41
CA LYS A 267 10.20 2.08 6.54
C LYS A 267 10.37 2.50 5.08
N CYS A 268 10.91 3.68 4.81
CA CYS A 268 11.13 4.24 3.49
C CYS A 268 12.32 5.22 3.54
N ASN A 269 13.20 5.24 2.54
CA ASN A 269 14.14 6.36 2.40
C ASN A 269 13.38 7.55 1.79
N GLN A 270 13.77 8.78 2.13
CA GLN A 270 13.30 9.97 1.42
C GLN A 270 13.81 9.90 -0.02
N TYR A 271 12.90 10.12 -0.98
CA TYR A 271 13.17 9.98 -2.41
C TYR A 271 12.76 11.23 -3.19
N PHE A 272 12.59 12.36 -2.51
CA PHE A 272 12.14 13.63 -3.04
C PHE A 272 12.69 14.79 -2.19
N PRO A 273 12.84 16.01 -2.72
CA PRO A 273 13.16 17.18 -1.91
C PRO A 273 12.06 17.46 -0.90
N ASP A 274 12.43 17.63 0.37
CA ASP A 274 11.49 18.04 1.42
C ASP A 274 11.66 19.51 1.81
N THR A 275 10.67 20.06 2.52
CA THR A 275 10.68 21.42 3.06
C THR A 275 11.85 21.77 4.00
N ASN A 276 12.61 20.76 4.44
CA ASN A 276 13.76 20.89 5.32
C ASN A 276 15.11 20.84 4.58
N ASP A 277 15.13 20.56 3.28
CA ASP A 277 16.36 20.49 2.47
C ASP A 277 16.83 21.91 2.09
N GLU A 278 18.14 22.13 1.95
CA GLU A 278 18.70 23.45 1.57
C GLU A 278 18.31 23.85 0.13
N ASP A 279 18.23 22.87 -0.78
CA ASP A 279 17.77 23.02 -2.15
C ASP A 279 16.40 22.34 -2.34
N SER A 280 15.38 23.09 -2.78
CA SER A 280 14.06 22.54 -3.10
C SER A 280 14.01 21.70 -4.39
N THR A 281 15.17 21.42 -5.01
CA THR A 281 15.30 20.71 -6.27
C THR A 281 16.41 19.66 -6.17
N TRP A 282 16.06 18.39 -6.41
CA TRP A 282 17.04 17.32 -6.56
C TRP A 282 17.28 17.03 -8.06
N THR A 283 18.54 16.86 -8.45
CA THR A 283 18.88 16.18 -9.71
C THR A 283 18.78 14.67 -9.50
N LEU A 284 18.24 13.96 -10.48
CA LEU A 284 18.02 12.51 -10.45
C LEU A 284 18.95 11.82 -11.47
N ASN A 285 19.61 10.76 -11.02
CA ASN A 285 20.58 9.98 -11.80
C ASN A 285 21.80 10.79 -12.31
N GLU A 286 22.40 11.66 -11.47
CA GLU A 286 23.65 12.37 -11.81
C GLU A 286 24.80 11.41 -12.15
N GLN A 287 24.78 10.21 -11.56
CA GLN A 287 25.76 9.15 -11.75
C GLN A 287 25.55 8.36 -13.05
N ASN A 288 24.49 8.64 -13.82
CA ASN A 288 24.16 8.00 -15.10
C ASN A 288 24.18 6.45 -15.06
N VAL A 289 23.52 5.82 -14.08
CA VAL A 289 23.71 4.38 -13.72
C VAL A 289 23.31 3.33 -14.79
N TRP A 290 22.89 3.78 -15.97
CA TRP A 290 22.55 2.98 -17.16
C TRP A 290 23.36 3.36 -18.40
N ASP A 291 24.26 4.35 -18.32
CA ASP A 291 25.10 4.86 -19.41
C ASP A 291 24.35 5.42 -20.65
N ASP A 292 23.06 5.76 -20.50
CA ASP A 292 22.19 6.24 -21.59
C ASP A 292 21.87 7.74 -21.56
N GLY A 293 22.31 8.45 -20.52
CA GLY A 293 22.07 9.88 -20.36
C GLY A 293 20.67 10.22 -19.84
N TRP A 294 19.88 9.23 -19.39
CA TRP A 294 18.61 9.53 -18.73
C TRP A 294 18.87 10.29 -17.41
N THR A 295 18.40 11.53 -17.33
CA THR A 295 18.39 12.33 -16.09
C THR A 295 17.12 13.17 -16.01
N ALA A 296 16.82 13.64 -14.81
CA ALA A 296 15.67 14.48 -14.54
C ALA A 296 15.97 15.42 -13.36
N LYS A 297 15.18 16.48 -13.21
CA LYS A 297 15.15 17.33 -12.02
C LYS A 297 13.77 17.27 -11.39
N LEU A 298 13.72 17.10 -10.07
CA LEU A 298 12.50 17.06 -9.28
C LEU A 298 12.49 18.26 -8.34
N THR A 299 11.57 19.19 -8.54
CA THR A 299 11.44 20.41 -7.73
C THR A 299 10.18 20.36 -6.89
N LEU A 300 10.29 20.59 -5.57
CA LEU A 300 9.14 20.82 -4.70
C LEU A 300 8.56 22.23 -4.97
N GLU A 301 7.28 22.30 -5.31
CA GLU A 301 6.59 23.55 -5.65
C GLU A 301 5.67 24.04 -4.53
N SER A 302 5.01 23.12 -3.81
CA SER A 302 4.15 23.44 -2.66
C SER A 302 3.84 22.22 -1.79
N THR A 303 3.53 22.46 -0.51
CA THR A 303 3.02 21.48 0.45
C THR A 303 1.72 22.00 1.07
N GLU A 304 0.74 21.11 1.28
CA GLU A 304 -0.59 21.41 1.82
C GLU A 304 -0.99 20.34 2.85
N GLU A 305 -1.41 20.74 4.05
CA GLU A 305 -2.02 19.83 5.03
C GLU A 305 -3.53 19.71 4.80
N LEU A 306 -4.01 18.47 4.67
CA LEU A 306 -5.41 18.12 4.42
C LEU A 306 -5.95 17.17 5.50
N ALA A 307 -7.27 17.03 5.55
CA ALA A 307 -7.99 16.19 6.51
C ALA A 307 -7.52 16.37 7.98
N GLN A 308 -7.37 17.63 8.41
CA GLN A 308 -6.85 18.03 9.74
C GLN A 308 -5.41 17.53 10.05
N GLY A 309 -4.50 17.64 9.08
CA GLY A 309 -3.08 17.28 9.26
C GLY A 309 -2.81 15.78 9.18
N THR A 310 -3.68 15.04 8.49
CA THR A 310 -3.65 13.56 8.43
C THR A 310 -3.32 13.02 7.03
N ILE A 311 -3.51 13.88 6.03
CA ILE A 311 -2.96 13.76 4.68
C ILE A 311 -2.04 14.95 4.47
N GLU A 312 -0.78 14.71 4.17
CA GLU A 312 0.13 15.75 3.66
C GLU A 312 0.21 15.61 2.13
N LYS A 313 -0.06 16.70 1.42
CA LYS A 313 -0.07 16.75 -0.05
C LYS A 313 1.07 17.62 -0.54
N ARG A 314 2.05 17.03 -1.25
CA ARG A 314 3.12 17.76 -1.94
C ARG A 314 2.80 17.85 -3.44
N LYS A 315 3.15 18.99 -4.05
CA LYS A 315 3.20 19.17 -5.51
C LYS A 315 4.67 19.28 -5.93
N PHE A 316 5.09 18.43 -6.86
CA PHE A 316 6.40 18.54 -7.50
C PHE A 316 6.28 18.78 -9.00
N LEU A 317 7.35 19.33 -9.57
CA LEU A 317 7.60 19.40 -11.00
C LEU A 317 8.76 18.45 -11.34
N LEU A 318 8.49 17.43 -12.16
CA LEU A 318 9.46 16.48 -12.69
C LEU A 318 9.83 16.89 -14.12
N GLN A 319 10.97 17.55 -14.27
CA GLN A 319 11.55 17.90 -15.56
C GLN A 319 12.49 16.77 -16.01
N VAL A 320 12.06 15.93 -16.94
CA VAL A 320 12.94 14.93 -17.58
C VAL A 320 13.79 15.64 -18.65
N GLU A 321 15.04 15.24 -18.81
CA GLU A 321 15.90 15.81 -19.85
C GLU A 321 15.34 15.49 -21.25
N GLY A 322 15.31 16.51 -22.13
CA GLY A 322 14.70 16.42 -23.46
C GLY A 322 13.16 16.59 -23.52
N GLU A 323 12.44 16.69 -22.40
CA GLU A 323 11.01 17.04 -22.41
C GLU A 323 10.80 18.57 -22.40
N GLU A 324 9.91 19.08 -23.26
CA GLU A 324 9.65 20.53 -23.41
C GLU A 324 9.05 21.18 -22.15
N ASN A 325 8.27 20.42 -21.38
CA ASN A 325 7.52 20.92 -20.23
C ASN A 325 7.65 19.94 -19.05
N PRO A 326 7.77 20.44 -17.79
CA PRO A 326 7.83 19.56 -16.62
C PRO A 326 6.50 18.87 -16.35
N ARG A 327 6.56 17.59 -15.95
CA ARG A 327 5.40 16.82 -15.53
C ARG A 327 4.99 17.20 -14.10
N VAL A 328 3.69 17.33 -13.84
CA VAL A 328 3.19 17.57 -12.48
C VAL A 328 3.11 16.24 -11.73
N VAL A 329 3.67 16.19 -10.52
CA VAL A 329 3.55 15.06 -9.60
C VAL A 329 2.79 15.52 -8.36
N TRP A 330 1.68 14.86 -8.06
CA TRP A 330 0.98 14.99 -6.78
C TRP A 330 1.34 13.81 -5.89
N HIS A 331 1.94 14.10 -4.73
CA HIS A 331 2.31 13.11 -3.72
C HIS A 331 1.41 13.30 -2.50
N PHE A 332 0.84 12.20 -2.00
CA PHE A 332 -0.03 12.19 -0.83
C PHE A 332 0.55 11.24 0.22
N LEU A 333 1.09 11.78 1.31
CA LEU A 333 1.51 11.02 2.49
C LEU A 333 0.34 10.91 3.48
N TYR A 334 -0.04 9.68 3.83
CA TYR A 334 -1.06 9.42 4.86
C TYR A 334 -0.40 9.14 6.21
N LEU A 335 -0.62 10.05 7.16
CA LEU A 335 0.06 10.05 8.47
C LEU A 335 -0.68 9.23 9.54
N ARG A 336 -1.95 8.86 9.32
CA ARG A 336 -2.79 8.14 10.30
C ARG A 336 -3.01 6.66 9.98
N TRP A 337 -2.01 5.97 9.43
CA TRP A 337 -1.96 4.51 9.53
C TRP A 337 -1.08 4.11 10.72
N PRO A 338 -1.60 3.39 11.73
CA PRO A 338 -0.79 3.02 12.89
C PRO A 338 0.34 2.03 12.54
N ASP A 339 1.44 2.10 13.30
CA ASP A 339 2.59 1.20 13.16
C ASP A 339 2.18 -0.27 13.28
N PHE A 340 1.18 -0.56 14.11
CA PHE A 340 0.56 -1.88 14.28
C PHE A 340 -0.94 -1.82 13.93
N GLY A 341 -1.40 -2.73 13.08
CA GLY A 341 -2.84 -2.86 12.73
C GLY A 341 -3.30 -1.97 11.57
N VAL A 342 -4.45 -1.33 11.76
CA VAL A 342 -5.25 -0.63 10.74
C VAL A 342 -5.84 0.67 11.31
N PRO A 343 -6.22 1.66 10.48
CA PRO A 343 -6.92 2.86 10.97
C PRO A 343 -8.19 2.48 11.72
N ALA A 344 -8.49 3.18 12.82
CA ALA A 344 -9.73 2.97 13.56
C ALA A 344 -10.94 3.30 12.67
N ILE A 345 -12.04 2.55 12.83
CA ILE A 345 -13.27 2.75 12.02
C ILE A 345 -13.83 4.18 12.16
N GLY A 346 -13.61 4.84 13.30
CA GLY A 346 -13.99 6.24 13.51
C GLY A 346 -13.10 7.29 12.80
N ASP A 347 -11.96 6.88 12.26
CA ASP A 347 -11.00 7.74 11.54
C ASP A 347 -10.92 7.43 10.04
N ILE A 348 -11.77 6.53 9.53
CA ILE A 348 -11.73 6.07 8.14
C ILE A 348 -12.12 7.14 7.13
N ASP A 349 -12.85 8.19 7.53
CA ASP A 349 -13.24 9.29 6.64
C ASP A 349 -12.02 9.96 6.00
N SER A 350 -10.92 10.15 6.75
CA SER A 350 -9.65 10.66 6.20
C SER A 350 -8.98 9.69 5.23
N PHE A 351 -9.24 8.38 5.33
CA PHE A 351 -8.74 7.39 4.38
C PHE A 351 -9.58 7.33 3.09
N PHE A 352 -10.90 7.52 3.20
CA PHE A 352 -11.77 7.72 2.03
C PHE A 352 -11.49 9.06 1.32
N GLU A 353 -11.16 10.11 2.07
CA GLU A 353 -10.73 11.40 1.51
C GLU A 353 -9.41 11.25 0.73
N LEU A 354 -8.43 10.50 1.24
CA LEU A 354 -7.20 10.16 0.51
C LEU A 354 -7.48 9.42 -0.82
N MET A 355 -8.36 8.41 -0.79
CA MET A 355 -8.79 7.70 -2.01
C MET A 355 -9.45 8.67 -3.00
N LYS A 356 -10.36 9.53 -2.54
CA LYS A 356 -11.03 10.53 -3.36
C LYS A 356 -10.03 11.51 -3.99
N LEU A 357 -9.18 12.15 -3.17
CA LEU A 357 -8.19 13.13 -3.61
C LEU A 357 -7.22 12.54 -4.64
N SER A 358 -6.70 11.33 -4.39
CA SER A 358 -5.78 10.68 -5.33
C SER A 358 -6.44 10.35 -6.68
N ARG A 359 -7.75 10.05 -6.73
CA ARG A 359 -8.49 9.93 -7.99
C ARG A 359 -8.65 11.29 -8.67
N GLU A 360 -9.09 12.31 -7.94
CA GLU A 360 -9.38 13.66 -8.47
C GLU A 360 -8.15 14.36 -9.07
N HIS A 361 -6.94 14.00 -8.62
CA HIS A 361 -5.67 14.53 -9.14
C HIS A 361 -5.02 13.65 -10.22
N SER A 362 -5.61 12.49 -10.56
CA SER A 362 -5.05 11.52 -11.53
C SER A 362 -5.69 11.61 -12.92
N SER A 363 -4.97 11.20 -13.96
CA SER A 363 -5.55 11.05 -15.30
C SER A 363 -6.54 9.86 -15.34
N PRO A 364 -7.70 9.95 -16.03
CA PRO A 364 -8.78 8.97 -15.89
C PRO A 364 -8.46 7.51 -16.24
N ASN A 365 -7.38 7.29 -17.02
CA ASN A 365 -6.93 5.96 -17.46
C ASN A 365 -5.49 5.64 -17.01
N GLY A 366 -4.81 6.56 -16.32
CA GLY A 366 -3.41 6.39 -15.91
C GLY A 366 -3.27 5.54 -14.64
N PRO A 367 -2.13 4.86 -14.45
CA PRO A 367 -1.85 4.16 -13.21
C PRO A 367 -1.49 5.13 -12.08
N ARG A 368 -2.09 4.96 -10.89
CA ARG A 368 -1.63 5.64 -9.66
C ARG A 368 -0.55 4.82 -8.95
N VAL A 369 0.53 5.46 -8.50
CA VAL A 369 1.60 4.77 -7.76
C VAL A 369 1.19 4.68 -6.29
N ILE A 370 1.07 3.48 -5.73
CA ILE A 370 0.67 3.25 -4.34
C ILE A 370 1.78 2.48 -3.63
N HIS A 371 2.31 3.01 -2.53
CA HIS A 371 3.37 2.34 -1.77
C HIS A 371 3.19 2.47 -0.24
N CYS A 372 3.91 1.62 0.48
CA CYS A 372 4.14 1.72 1.92
C CYS A 372 5.61 1.36 2.15
N SER A 373 5.93 0.53 3.14
CA SER A 373 7.30 0.00 3.32
C SER A 373 7.58 -1.16 2.36
N ALA A 374 6.89 -2.29 2.53
CA ALA A 374 7.06 -3.47 1.66
C ALA A 374 6.23 -3.40 0.35
N GLY A 375 5.30 -2.46 0.24
CA GLY A 375 4.45 -2.30 -0.94
C GLY A 375 3.37 -3.38 -1.11
N VAL A 376 2.96 -4.05 -0.02
CA VAL A 376 2.05 -5.21 -0.08
C VAL A 376 0.92 -5.18 0.96
N GLY A 377 1.22 -4.85 2.22
CA GLY A 377 0.22 -4.76 3.30
C GLY A 377 -0.75 -3.59 3.10
N ARG A 378 -0.40 -2.41 3.65
CA ARG A 378 -1.21 -1.18 3.54
C ARG A 378 -1.56 -0.82 2.09
N THR A 379 -0.60 -1.00 1.17
CA THR A 379 -0.78 -0.86 -0.29
C THR A 379 -1.87 -1.77 -0.85
N GLY A 380 -1.87 -3.05 -0.46
CA GLY A 380 -2.90 -4.00 -0.87
C GLY A 380 -4.26 -3.64 -0.30
N THR A 381 -4.31 -3.22 0.97
CA THR A 381 -5.58 -2.82 1.61
C THR A 381 -6.18 -1.57 0.97
N PHE A 382 -5.37 -0.56 0.61
CA PHE A 382 -5.83 0.61 -0.15
C PHE A 382 -6.45 0.19 -1.49
N ILE A 383 -5.72 -0.57 -2.30
CA ILE A 383 -6.17 -0.95 -3.64
C ILE A 383 -7.39 -1.89 -3.59
N ALA A 384 -7.41 -2.85 -2.66
CA ALA A 384 -8.54 -3.75 -2.45
C ALA A 384 -9.80 -2.99 -2.03
N LEU A 385 -9.69 -2.14 -1.00
CA LEU A 385 -10.84 -1.40 -0.47
C LEU A 385 -11.38 -0.39 -1.48
N GLU A 386 -10.52 0.31 -2.23
CA GLU A 386 -10.98 1.25 -3.27
C GLU A 386 -11.75 0.53 -4.40
N HIS A 387 -11.31 -0.67 -4.79
CA HIS A 387 -12.05 -1.51 -5.74
C HIS A 387 -13.39 -1.96 -5.15
N LEU A 388 -13.40 -2.51 -3.93
CA LEU A 388 -14.61 -3.00 -3.26
C LEU A 388 -15.65 -1.90 -3.05
N ILE A 389 -15.23 -0.66 -2.74
CA ILE A 389 -16.11 0.51 -2.69
C ILE A 389 -16.74 0.78 -4.05
N ARG A 390 -15.97 0.73 -5.15
CA ARG A 390 -16.50 0.90 -6.50
C ARG A 390 -17.51 -0.20 -6.86
N GLU A 391 -17.24 -1.45 -6.48
CA GLU A 391 -18.17 -2.56 -6.73
C GLU A 391 -19.45 -2.46 -5.88
N LEU A 392 -19.37 -1.88 -4.68
CA LEU A 392 -20.55 -1.48 -3.90
C LEU A 392 -21.32 -0.33 -4.56
N ASP A 393 -20.60 0.67 -5.11
CA ASP A 393 -21.19 1.84 -5.79
C ASP A 393 -22.04 1.45 -7.01
N VAL A 394 -21.65 0.42 -7.77
CA VAL A 394 -22.44 -0.11 -8.90
C VAL A 394 -23.47 -1.17 -8.49
N GLY A 395 -23.60 -1.48 -7.19
CA GLY A 395 -24.50 -2.51 -6.69
C GLY A 395 -24.02 -3.95 -6.96
N GLY A 396 -22.78 -4.15 -7.42
CA GLY A 396 -22.22 -5.45 -7.77
C GLY A 396 -22.20 -6.46 -6.61
N LEU A 397 -22.02 -5.97 -5.39
CA LEU A 397 -22.05 -6.78 -4.18
C LEU A 397 -23.46 -7.29 -3.80
N VAL A 398 -24.53 -6.63 -4.30
CA VAL A 398 -25.92 -7.08 -4.07
C VAL A 398 -26.21 -8.40 -4.79
N SER A 399 -25.67 -8.55 -6.00
CA SER A 399 -25.82 -9.76 -6.82
C SER A 399 -24.95 -10.95 -6.38
N SER A 400 -24.22 -10.82 -5.27
CA SER A 400 -23.31 -11.87 -4.76
C SER A 400 -24.02 -12.96 -3.94
N SER A 401 -25.26 -12.73 -3.52
CA SER A 401 -26.06 -13.71 -2.78
C SER A 401 -26.34 -14.96 -3.65
N PRO A 402 -25.89 -16.16 -3.23
CA PRO A 402 -26.09 -17.37 -4.03
C PRO A 402 -27.57 -17.73 -4.11
N PRO A 403 -28.07 -18.23 -5.26
CA PRO A 403 -29.44 -18.75 -5.33
C PRO A 403 -29.58 -19.92 -4.35
N LYS A 404 -30.66 -19.93 -3.57
CA LYS A 404 -30.98 -20.94 -2.54
C LYS A 404 -31.24 -22.31 -3.18
N LEU A 405 -30.17 -23.00 -3.59
CA LEU A 405 -30.18 -24.34 -4.14
C LEU A 405 -30.49 -25.35 -3.03
N GLN A 406 -31.45 -26.23 -3.27
CA GLN A 406 -31.82 -27.30 -2.33
C GLN A 406 -30.64 -28.25 -2.10
N GLU A 407 -30.47 -28.69 -0.85
CA GLU A 407 -29.32 -29.46 -0.41
C GLU A 407 -29.22 -30.83 -1.11
N ALA A 408 -28.25 -30.95 -2.02
CA ALA A 408 -27.86 -32.22 -2.63
C ALA A 408 -26.61 -32.76 -1.90
N PRO A 409 -26.75 -33.74 -0.97
CA PRO A 409 -25.62 -34.20 -0.16
C PRO A 409 -24.58 -34.95 -1.01
N GLY A 410 -23.33 -34.47 -1.01
CA GLY A 410 -22.19 -35.23 -1.58
C GLY A 410 -21.05 -34.43 -2.22
N LEU A 411 -21.13 -33.09 -2.34
CA LEU A 411 -20.20 -32.30 -3.18
C LEU A 411 -19.45 -31.18 -2.45
N ARG A 412 -18.83 -31.48 -1.28
CA ARG A 412 -18.08 -30.49 -0.46
C ARG A 412 -17.05 -29.66 -1.25
N HIS A 413 -16.24 -30.27 -2.10
CA HIS A 413 -15.26 -29.55 -2.92
C HIS A 413 -15.88 -28.61 -3.97
N ARG A 414 -17.15 -28.83 -4.36
CA ARG A 414 -17.87 -27.95 -5.30
C ARG A 414 -18.52 -26.77 -4.56
N GLN A 415 -18.97 -26.98 -3.33
CA GLN A 415 -19.48 -25.93 -2.44
C GLN A 415 -18.38 -24.91 -2.12
N GLN A 416 -17.20 -25.35 -1.66
CA GLN A 416 -16.08 -24.45 -1.36
C GLN A 416 -15.71 -23.53 -2.54
N GLN A 417 -15.64 -24.07 -3.77
CA GLN A 417 -15.36 -23.27 -4.97
C GLN A 417 -16.50 -22.31 -5.35
N GLN A 418 -17.73 -22.58 -4.94
CA GLN A 418 -18.88 -21.67 -5.13
C GLN A 418 -18.96 -20.62 -4.02
N GLU A 419 -18.59 -20.95 -2.78
CA GLU A 419 -18.52 -20.05 -1.62
C GLU A 419 -17.36 -19.06 -1.75
N GLN A 420 -16.19 -19.49 -2.23
CA GLN A 420 -15.09 -18.60 -2.64
C GLN A 420 -15.54 -17.64 -3.77
N LYS A 421 -16.36 -18.14 -4.71
CA LYS A 421 -16.93 -17.32 -5.80
C LYS A 421 -18.10 -16.41 -5.34
N GLY A 422 -18.62 -16.61 -4.13
CA GLY A 422 -19.59 -15.73 -3.47
C GLY A 422 -18.96 -14.63 -2.61
N ASP A 423 -17.62 -14.58 -2.50
CA ASP A 423 -16.89 -13.61 -1.66
C ASP A 423 -16.02 -12.66 -2.50
N PRO A 424 -16.49 -11.43 -2.78
CA PRO A 424 -15.74 -10.42 -3.53
C PRO A 424 -14.46 -9.93 -2.83
N ILE A 425 -14.37 -10.02 -1.50
CA ILE A 425 -13.18 -9.59 -0.74
C ILE A 425 -12.06 -10.61 -0.95
N PHE A 426 -12.36 -11.89 -0.78
CA PHE A 426 -11.44 -13.00 -1.09
C PHE A 426 -10.96 -12.93 -2.55
N GLN A 427 -11.88 -12.78 -3.50
CA GLN A 427 -11.56 -12.68 -4.93
C GLN A 427 -10.67 -11.48 -5.27
N THR A 428 -10.95 -10.32 -4.66
CA THR A 428 -10.12 -9.12 -4.83
C THR A 428 -8.70 -9.36 -4.31
N VAL A 429 -8.56 -9.93 -3.11
CA VAL A 429 -7.24 -10.16 -2.51
C VAL A 429 -6.46 -11.26 -3.24
N ASP A 430 -7.10 -12.33 -3.72
CA ASP A 430 -6.39 -13.32 -4.57
C ASP A 430 -5.96 -12.70 -5.91
N SER A 431 -6.83 -11.95 -6.57
CA SER A 431 -6.50 -11.24 -7.82
C SER A 431 -5.31 -10.29 -7.65
N LEU A 432 -5.21 -9.63 -6.49
CA LEU A 432 -4.03 -8.85 -6.11
C LEU A 432 -2.80 -9.72 -5.83
N ARG A 433 -2.93 -10.82 -5.09
CA ARG A 433 -1.83 -11.76 -4.79
C ARG A 433 -1.31 -12.51 -6.02
N GLN A 434 -2.13 -12.69 -7.05
CA GLN A 434 -1.69 -13.18 -8.37
C GLN A 434 -0.87 -12.13 -9.13
N GLN A 435 -1.09 -10.84 -8.90
CA GLN A 435 -0.39 -9.74 -9.59
C GLN A 435 0.88 -9.30 -8.84
N ARG A 436 0.82 -9.15 -7.52
CA ARG A 436 1.99 -8.89 -6.65
C ARG A 436 1.89 -9.76 -5.40
N ARG A 437 2.98 -10.46 -5.07
CA ARG A 437 3.05 -11.35 -3.91
C ARG A 437 2.71 -10.61 -2.60
N GLY A 438 2.00 -11.25 -1.67
CA GLY A 438 1.81 -10.79 -0.29
C GLY A 438 0.77 -9.68 -0.09
N MET A 439 0.02 -9.30 -1.13
CA MET A 439 -0.97 -8.22 -1.06
C MET A 439 -2.05 -8.49 0.00
N VAL A 440 -2.35 -7.48 0.83
CA VAL A 440 -3.14 -7.60 2.08
C VAL A 440 -2.53 -8.68 2.97
N GLN A 441 -1.45 -8.32 3.65
CA GLN A 441 -0.53 -9.28 4.27
C GLN A 441 -0.99 -9.77 5.65
N GLY A 442 -1.52 -8.86 6.47
CA GLY A 442 -1.84 -9.13 7.89
C GLY A 442 -3.30 -9.49 8.14
N GLU A 443 -3.53 -10.25 9.21
CA GLU A 443 -4.86 -10.63 9.72
C GLU A 443 -5.78 -9.42 9.93
N PHE A 444 -5.32 -8.41 10.67
CA PHE A 444 -6.02 -7.15 10.86
C PHE A 444 -6.32 -6.41 9.55
N GLN A 445 -5.43 -6.49 8.56
CA GLN A 445 -5.61 -5.85 7.24
C GLN A 445 -6.67 -6.55 6.39
N TYR A 446 -6.88 -7.85 6.58
CA TYR A 446 -7.91 -8.63 5.90
C TYR A 446 -9.26 -8.46 6.60
N ARG A 447 -9.32 -8.62 7.93
CA ARG A 447 -10.54 -8.36 8.73
C ARG A 447 -11.10 -6.96 8.52
N PHE A 448 -10.23 -5.94 8.46
CA PHE A 448 -10.62 -4.55 8.18
C PHE A 448 -11.39 -4.38 6.86
N LEU A 449 -11.12 -5.19 5.82
CA LEU A 449 -11.92 -5.15 4.59
C LEU A 449 -13.37 -5.58 4.87
N TYR A 450 -13.58 -6.65 5.64
CA TYR A 450 -14.93 -7.09 6.02
C TYR A 450 -15.62 -6.08 6.94
N GLU A 451 -14.93 -5.57 7.97
CA GLU A 451 -15.46 -4.57 8.91
C GLU A 451 -15.92 -3.28 8.20
N VAL A 452 -15.11 -2.78 7.25
CA VAL A 452 -15.46 -1.58 6.48
C VAL A 452 -16.58 -1.85 5.49
N MET A 453 -16.56 -2.98 4.77
CA MET A 453 -17.63 -3.29 3.82
C MET A 453 -18.96 -3.63 4.52
N ARG A 454 -18.94 -4.20 5.75
CA ARG A 454 -20.10 -4.27 6.65
C ARG A 454 -20.66 -2.88 6.93
N LYS A 455 -19.84 -1.96 7.42
CA LYS A 455 -20.26 -0.60 7.77
C LYS A 455 -20.83 0.14 6.55
N LEU A 456 -20.15 0.09 5.40
CA LEU A 456 -20.61 0.74 4.17
C LEU A 456 -21.89 0.12 3.60
N TRP A 457 -22.16 -1.16 3.85
CA TRP A 457 -23.45 -1.80 3.55
C TRP A 457 -24.54 -1.29 4.48
N GLN A 458 -24.29 -1.28 5.80
CA GLN A 458 -25.22 -0.77 6.83
C GLN A 458 -25.57 0.71 6.59
N ASP A 459 -24.58 1.56 6.31
CA ASP A 459 -24.74 2.99 5.99
C ASP A 459 -25.61 3.23 4.75
N ARG A 460 -25.64 2.27 3.81
CA ARG A 460 -26.33 2.39 2.51
C ARG A 460 -27.75 1.80 2.53
N TYR A 461 -27.93 0.63 3.14
CA TYR A 461 -29.17 -0.15 3.05
C TYR A 461 -29.93 -0.30 4.37
N GLY A 462 -29.33 0.10 5.50
CA GLY A 462 -29.95 0.08 6.82
C GLY A 462 -29.26 -0.86 7.80
N THR A 463 -29.60 -0.70 9.08
CA THR A 463 -29.08 -1.52 10.19
C THR A 463 -29.74 -2.90 10.22
N PHE A 464 -28.94 -3.94 10.07
CA PHE A 464 -29.27 -5.31 10.44
C PHE A 464 -28.65 -5.59 11.83
N PRO A 465 -29.24 -6.45 12.66
CA PRO A 465 -28.56 -6.91 13.87
C PRO A 465 -27.27 -7.64 13.48
N ASP A 466 -26.19 -7.35 14.20
CA ASP A 466 -24.92 -8.06 14.06
C ASP A 466 -24.94 -9.28 14.99
N ALA A 467 -24.57 -10.45 14.45
CA ALA A 467 -24.77 -11.74 15.11
C ALA A 467 -23.83 -12.02 16.31
N ASP A 468 -22.97 -11.05 16.65
CA ASP A 468 -21.86 -11.18 17.58
C ASP A 468 -22.06 -10.43 18.93
N GLU A 469 -23.20 -9.75 19.16
CA GLU A 469 -23.42 -8.92 20.38
C GLU A 469 -24.24 -9.59 21.51
N ASP A 470 -24.89 -10.73 21.28
CA ASP A 470 -25.84 -11.36 22.24
C ASP A 470 -25.22 -12.38 23.24
N GLU A 471 -23.89 -12.50 23.35
CA GLU A 471 -23.21 -13.31 24.37
C GLU A 471 -22.03 -12.58 25.09
N ASP A 472 -22.34 -11.66 26.01
CA ASP A 472 -22.03 -11.83 27.45
C ASP A 472 -22.64 -10.71 28.31
N MET A 473 -23.64 -11.05 29.13
CA MET A 473 -24.24 -10.17 30.13
C MET A 473 -24.78 -10.96 31.33
N THR A 474 -23.88 -11.67 32.04
CA THR A 474 -24.21 -12.21 33.37
C THR A 474 -23.28 -11.67 34.46
N ASP A 475 -23.88 -11.09 35.52
CA ASP A 475 -23.13 -10.54 36.66
C ASP A 475 -22.52 -11.68 37.51
N GLY A 476 -21.21 -11.62 37.71
CA GLY A 476 -20.41 -12.70 38.29
C GLY A 476 -19.13 -12.19 38.98
N GLY A 477 -19.22 -11.06 39.69
CA GLY A 477 -18.04 -10.33 40.19
C GLY A 477 -17.09 -11.11 41.12
N VAL A 478 -15.92 -11.50 40.60
CA VAL A 478 -14.78 -12.04 41.38
C VAL A 478 -13.54 -11.16 41.18
N LYS A 479 -13.00 -10.60 42.28
CA LYS A 479 -11.75 -9.80 42.26
C LYS A 479 -10.52 -10.71 42.24
N ILE A 480 -9.78 -10.71 41.14
CA ILE A 480 -8.41 -11.27 41.07
C ILE A 480 -7.40 -10.14 40.76
N LYS A 481 -6.20 -10.25 41.33
CA LYS A 481 -5.18 -9.18 41.34
C LYS A 481 -4.40 -9.13 40.02
N SER A 482 -3.99 -7.91 39.64
CA SER A 482 -3.09 -7.66 38.53
C SER A 482 -1.72 -8.36 38.70
N LYS A 483 -1.27 -9.02 37.64
CA LYS A 483 0.14 -9.38 37.41
C LYS A 483 0.45 -9.21 35.93
N THR A 484 1.55 -8.53 35.63
CA THR A 484 1.99 -8.24 34.26
C THR A 484 3.05 -9.25 33.82
N PRO A 485 2.86 -9.96 32.71
CA PRO A 485 3.88 -10.24 31.72
C PRO A 485 3.79 -9.18 30.58
N GLY A 486 4.84 -8.85 29.84
CA GLY A 486 6.13 -9.52 29.71
C GLY A 486 6.41 -9.69 28.22
N SER A 487 7.09 -8.72 27.61
CA SER A 487 7.24 -8.59 26.16
C SER A 487 8.20 -9.63 25.58
N GLN A 488 7.77 -10.36 24.54
CA GLN A 488 8.64 -11.14 23.65
C GLN A 488 8.16 -11.00 22.21
N ASP A 489 9.05 -10.48 21.35
CA ASP A 489 8.88 -10.49 19.88
C ASP A 489 9.35 -11.84 19.31
N PRO A 490 8.61 -12.46 18.38
CA PRO A 490 8.94 -13.80 17.86
C PRO A 490 9.93 -13.78 16.68
N PHE A 491 10.93 -12.89 16.68
CA PHE A 491 11.95 -12.79 15.64
C PHE A 491 13.33 -12.36 16.16
N PHE A 492 14.02 -13.26 16.88
CA PHE A 492 15.48 -13.21 16.99
C PHE A 492 16.05 -14.62 17.23
N ASP A 493 17.09 -14.99 16.48
CA ASP A 493 17.77 -16.29 16.57
C ASP A 493 19.29 -16.07 16.40
N PRO A 494 20.07 -16.04 17.51
CA PRO A 494 21.52 -15.84 17.48
C PRO A 494 22.28 -17.14 17.76
N ASP A 495 22.70 -17.81 16.69
CA ASP A 495 23.47 -19.05 16.70
C ASP A 495 24.89 -18.89 17.32
N LYS A 496 25.18 -19.58 18.45
CA LYS A 496 26.41 -20.40 18.68
C LYS A 496 26.64 -20.98 20.08
N ASN A 497 27.13 -22.22 20.06
CA ASN A 497 28.14 -22.91 20.91
C ASN A 497 28.63 -22.29 22.23
N ASP A 498 28.65 -23.10 23.30
CA ASP A 498 29.83 -23.79 23.87
C ASP A 498 29.29 -24.85 24.89
N ASP A 499 29.64 -26.14 24.88
CA ASP A 499 30.90 -26.86 25.21
C ASP A 499 30.97 -27.41 26.66
N GLU A 500 30.09 -28.38 26.95
CA GLU A 500 30.16 -29.38 28.04
C GLU A 500 29.54 -30.70 27.51
N GLY A 501 29.86 -31.92 27.96
CA GLY A 501 30.85 -32.33 28.97
C GLY A 501 30.54 -33.74 29.53
N ASP A 502 31.18 -34.76 28.97
CA ASP A 502 31.43 -36.13 29.49
C ASP A 502 30.29 -37.18 29.72
N ASP A 503 30.62 -38.41 29.25
CA ASP A 503 30.45 -39.76 29.85
C ASP A 503 29.25 -40.73 29.62
N ASP A 504 29.64 -42.02 29.70
CA ASP A 504 28.96 -43.32 29.85
C ASP A 504 28.21 -44.02 28.68
N ASP A 505 28.98 -44.83 27.92
CA ASP A 505 28.79 -46.26 27.59
C ASP A 505 27.41 -46.86 27.22
N ASN A 506 27.36 -47.59 26.09
CA ASN A 506 27.39 -49.08 26.08
C ASN A 506 27.53 -49.72 24.67
N ASP A 507 27.88 -51.02 24.65
CA ASP A 507 27.97 -51.96 23.50
C ASP A 507 26.69 -52.01 22.60
N ASP A 508 26.66 -52.55 21.37
CA ASP A 508 27.34 -53.75 20.81
C ASP A 508 27.34 -53.70 19.25
N GLY A 509 28.02 -54.65 18.59
CA GLY A 509 27.40 -55.33 17.43
C GLY A 509 27.98 -55.14 16.01
N GLY A 510 29.01 -55.94 15.68
CA GLY A 510 29.10 -56.64 14.38
C GLY A 510 29.39 -55.84 13.08
N GLY A 511 30.64 -55.92 12.59
CA GLY A 511 31.02 -55.39 11.27
C GLY A 511 31.08 -56.44 10.14
N ALA A 512 31.14 -55.98 8.89
CA ALA A 512 31.56 -56.78 7.73
C ALA A 512 32.23 -55.89 6.65
N VAL A 513 33.29 -56.39 6.01
CA VAL A 513 34.09 -55.65 5.00
C VAL A 513 33.84 -56.16 3.59
N VAL A 514 33.50 -55.26 2.66
CA VAL A 514 33.83 -55.39 1.23
C VAL A 514 34.25 -54.02 0.68
N LYS A 515 35.33 -53.97 -0.11
CA LYS A 515 35.81 -52.79 -0.85
C LYS A 515 35.99 -53.13 -2.35
N PRO A 516 36.26 -52.16 -3.25
CA PRO A 516 35.58 -52.12 -4.55
C PRO A 516 36.35 -52.78 -5.70
N SER A 517 35.68 -52.88 -6.85
CA SER A 517 36.32 -53.09 -8.15
C SER A 517 35.84 -52.04 -9.16
N ALA A 518 36.77 -51.29 -9.74
CA ALA A 518 36.53 -50.39 -10.87
C ALA A 518 37.13 -50.99 -12.15
N LYS A 519 36.54 -50.72 -13.33
CA LYS A 519 37.29 -50.81 -14.61
C LYS A 519 36.62 -50.15 -15.82
N THR A 520 37.44 -49.32 -16.50
CA THR A 520 37.55 -49.08 -17.95
C THR A 520 36.33 -48.72 -18.82
N PHE A 521 36.31 -47.44 -19.25
CA PHE A 521 36.69 -46.94 -20.59
C PHE A 521 36.06 -47.51 -21.88
N ARG A 522 35.94 -46.58 -22.85
CA ARG A 522 35.40 -46.64 -24.23
C ARG A 522 33.88 -46.48 -24.31
N SER A 523 33.33 -45.76 -25.29
CA SER A 523 33.97 -45.04 -26.43
C SER A 523 33.35 -43.65 -26.61
#